data_AF-A0A349QAU6-F1
#
_entry.id   AF-A0A349QAU6-F1
#
_cell.length_a   1.000
_cell.length_b   1.000
_cell.length_c   1.000
_cell.angle_alpha   90.00
_cell.angle_beta   90.00
_cell.angle_gamma   90.00
#
_symmetry.space_group_name_H-M   'P 1'
#
loop_
_entity.id
_entity.type
_entity.pdbx_description
1 polymer ?
#
loop_
_entity_poly.entity_id
_entity_poly.type
_entity_poly.pdbx_seq_one_letter_code
_entity_poly.pdbx_strand_id
1 'polypeptide(L)'
;MIISFFGHSSYVYTIEDENRLLKMIEEVANGQSVDFYLGGYGDFDVLAKHCANQYKQKHIGSKLVFVTPYINEWLDSRKEYIRENYDETIYPELENVPL
;
A
#
# COMPACT_ATOMS: atom_id res chain seq x y z
N MET A 1 4.96 11.25 7.34
CA MET A 1 5.44 9.98 7.93
C MET A 1 5.33 8.89 6.87
N ILE A 2 6.11 7.81 6.93
CA ILE A 2 5.98 6.66 6.02
C ILE A 2 5.53 5.45 6.84
N ILE A 3 4.53 4.72 6.35
CA ILE A 3 4.14 3.40 6.86
C ILE A 3 4.18 2.43 5.68
N SER A 4 4.98 1.37 5.80
CA SER A 4 5.13 0.34 4.76
C SER A 4 4.46 -0.95 5.19
N PHE A 5 3.72 -1.57 4.26
CA PHE A 5 2.99 -2.82 4.50
C PHE A 5 3.65 -4.00 3.78
N PHE A 6 3.76 -5.12 4.49
CA PHE A 6 4.26 -6.39 3.96
C PHE A 6 3.47 -7.54 4.56
N GLY A 7 3.02 -8.48 3.72
CA GLY A 7 2.28 -9.64 4.19
C GLY A 7 2.07 -10.69 3.10
N HIS A 8 1.34 -11.74 3.46
CA HIS A 8 1.17 -12.89 2.57
C HIS A 8 0.14 -12.63 1.47
N SER A 9 0.45 -13.06 0.25
CA SER A 9 -0.42 -12.86 -0.92
C SER A 9 -1.75 -13.62 -0.85
N SER A 10 -1.83 -14.67 -0.03
CA SER A 10 -3.02 -15.51 0.18
C SER A 10 -3.64 -15.32 1.56
N TYR A 11 -3.38 -14.19 2.20
CA TYR A 11 -3.92 -13.89 3.52
C TYR A 11 -5.42 -13.60 3.44
N VAL A 12 -6.24 -14.49 3.99
CA VAL A 12 -7.69 -14.28 4.09
C VAL A 12 -7.96 -13.44 5.34
N TYR A 13 -8.27 -12.16 5.14
CA TYR A 13 -8.54 -11.24 6.23
C TYR A 13 -10.01 -11.20 6.63
N THR A 14 -10.25 -10.85 7.89
CA THR A 14 -11.58 -10.63 8.47
C THR A 14 -11.83 -9.16 8.75
N ILE A 15 -13.07 -8.82 9.12
CA ILE A 15 -13.40 -7.48 9.60
C ILE A 15 -12.66 -7.13 10.91
N GLU A 16 -12.29 -8.13 11.71
CA GLU A 16 -11.49 -7.91 12.93
C GLU A 16 -10.07 -7.48 12.57
N ASP A 17 -9.48 -8.09 11.54
CA ASP A 17 -8.15 -7.72 11.04
C ASP A 17 -8.14 -6.29 10.48
N GLU A 18 -9.19 -5.90 9.75
CA GLU A 18 -9.38 -4.53 9.25
C GLU A 18 -9.45 -3.52 10.40
N ASN A 19 -10.31 -3.76 11.38
CA ASN A 19 -10.44 -2.87 12.54
C ASN A 19 -9.14 -2.78 13.32
N ARG A 20 -8.43 -3.90 13.48
CA ARG A 20 -7.14 -3.95 14.17
C ARG A 20 -6.09 -3.14 13.41
N LEU A 21 -6.00 -3.31 12.09
CA LEU A 21 -5.03 -2.60 11.26
C LEU A 21 -5.31 -1.09 11.25
N LEU A 22 -6.57 -0.68 11.06
CA LEU A 22 -6.95 0.72 11.07
C LEU A 22 -6.63 1.38 12.41
N LYS A 23 -6.93 0.69 13.53
CA LYS A 23 -6.56 1.17 14.87
C LYS A 23 -5.05 1.35 15.03
N MET A 24 -4.25 0.37 14.59
CA MET A 24 -2.79 0.48 14.65
C MET A 24 -2.26 1.64 13.79
N ILE A 25 -2.83 1.86 12.60
CA ILE A 25 -2.47 3.01 11.74
C ILE A 25 -2.76 4.31 12.48
N GLU A 26 -3.95 4.48 13.06
CA GLU A 26 -4.32 5.70 13.80
C GLU A 26 -3.42 5.94 15.01
N GLU A 27 -3.07 4.89 15.76
CA GLU A 27 -2.19 4.98 16.92
C GLU A 27 -0.75 5.37 16.53
N VAL A 28 -0.21 4.76 15.47
CA VAL A 28 1.16 5.04 15.01
C VAL A 28 1.26 6.41 14.34
N ALA A 29 0.30 6.74 13.48
CA ALA A 29 0.31 7.98 12.74
C ALA A 29 -0.06 9.19 13.60
N ASN A 30 -0.82 8.99 14.69
CA ASN A 30 -1.18 10.01 15.67
C ASN A 30 -1.71 11.31 15.01
N GLY A 31 -2.57 11.15 13.99
CA GLY A 31 -3.18 12.24 13.22
C GLY A 31 -2.26 12.94 12.21
N GLN A 32 -1.03 12.47 12.00
CA GLN A 32 -0.14 13.00 10.98
C GLN A 32 -0.49 12.48 9.58
N SER A 33 -0.15 13.23 8.55
CA SER A 33 -0.22 12.76 7.16
C SER A 33 0.79 11.62 6.92
N VAL A 34 0.33 10.57 6.26
CA VAL A 34 1.12 9.35 6.01
C VAL A 34 1.21 9.06 4.52
N ASP A 35 2.41 8.75 4.06
CA ASP A 35 2.63 8.09 2.78
C ASP A 35 2.65 6.57 3.01
N PHE A 36 1.60 5.90 2.54
CA PHE A 36 1.41 4.46 2.70
C PHE A 36 2.05 3.70 1.54
N TYR A 37 3.08 2.91 1.83
CA TYR A 37 3.83 2.16 0.83
C TYR A 37 3.36 0.71 0.82
N LEU A 38 2.91 0.22 -0.35
CA LEU A 38 2.54 -1.19 -0.52
C LEU A 38 2.75 -1.67 -1.96
N GLY A 39 2.87 -2.98 -2.10
CA GLY A 39 3.16 -3.63 -3.38
C GLY A 39 1.95 -3.76 -4.30
N GLY A 40 0.73 -3.78 -3.77
CA GLY A 40 -0.50 -4.00 -4.54
C GLY A 40 -0.67 -5.44 -5.03
N TYR A 41 0.05 -6.40 -4.43
CA TYR A 41 0.04 -7.81 -4.82
C TYR A 41 -0.60 -8.69 -3.74
N GLY A 42 -1.70 -9.34 -4.09
CA GLY A 42 -2.36 -10.32 -3.23
C GLY A 42 -3.19 -9.73 -2.10
N ASP A 43 -3.75 -10.60 -1.28
CA ASP A 43 -4.90 -10.28 -0.43
C ASP A 43 -4.52 -9.42 0.79
N PHE A 44 -3.30 -9.55 1.32
CA PHE A 44 -2.84 -8.65 2.39
C PHE A 44 -2.73 -7.20 1.90
N ASP A 45 -2.19 -6.98 0.70
CA ASP A 45 -2.08 -5.64 0.12
C ASP A 45 -3.45 -5.03 -0.17
N VAL A 46 -4.45 -5.86 -0.49
CA VAL A 46 -5.86 -5.43 -0.60
C VAL A 46 -6.37 -4.88 0.73
N LEU A 47 -6.16 -5.61 1.83
CA LEU A 47 -6.51 -5.15 3.18
C LEU A 47 -5.80 -3.84 3.55
N ALA A 48 -4.47 -3.79 3.33
CA ALA A 48 -3.66 -2.62 3.64
C ALA A 48 -4.12 -1.39 2.85
N LYS A 49 -4.34 -1.55 1.55
CA LYS A 49 -4.87 -0.50 0.67
C LYS A 49 -6.23 -0.01 1.13
N HIS A 50 -7.09 -0.92 1.58
CA HIS A 50 -8.42 -0.57 2.09
C HIS A 50 -8.31 0.30 3.36
N CYS A 51 -7.53 -0.12 4.35
CA CYS A 51 -7.34 0.63 5.59
C CYS A 51 -6.65 1.99 5.35
N ALA A 52 -5.63 2.03 4.50
CA ALA A 52 -4.93 3.26 4.13
C ALA A 52 -5.88 4.29 3.48
N ASN A 53 -6.77 3.85 2.59
CA ASN A 53 -7.79 4.71 2.01
C ASN A 53 -8.78 5.25 3.05
N GLN A 54 -9.21 4.43 4.01
CA GLN A 54 -10.07 4.91 5.11
C GLN A 54 -9.37 5.98 5.96
N TYR A 55 -8.10 5.78 6.30
CA TYR A 55 -7.30 6.78 7.02
C TYR A 55 -7.18 8.08 6.21
N LYS A 56 -6.82 7.97 4.93
CA LYS A 56 -6.64 9.11 4.02
C LYS A 56 -7.90 9.96 3.87
N GLN A 57 -9.09 9.37 3.92
CA GLN A 57 -10.35 10.12 3.88
C GLN A 57 -10.53 11.08 5.07
N LYS A 58 -9.94 10.75 6.23
CA LYS A 58 -10.00 11.57 7.45
C LYS A 58 -8.81 12.53 7.56
N HIS A 59 -7.66 12.14 7.02
CA HIS A 59 -6.38 12.83 7.21
C HIS A 59 -5.82 13.32 5.88
N ILE A 60 -6.29 14.50 5.46
CA ILE A 60 -5.90 15.16 4.20
C ILE A 60 -4.37 15.31 4.13
N GLY A 61 -3.83 15.04 2.94
CA GLY A 61 -2.39 15.07 2.69
C GLY A 61 -1.70 13.70 2.82
N SER A 62 -2.42 12.67 3.27
CA SER A 62 -1.93 11.29 3.19
C SER A 62 -2.00 10.76 1.75
N LYS A 63 -1.04 9.91 1.37
CA LYS A 63 -0.94 9.31 0.03
C LYS A 63 -0.91 7.79 0.10
N LEU A 64 -1.42 7.17 -0.95
CA LEU A 64 -1.27 5.75 -1.23
C LEU A 64 -0.27 5.58 -2.37
N VAL A 65 0.88 4.98 -2.06
CA VAL A 65 2.02 4.88 -2.98
C VAL A 65 2.25 3.42 -3.36
N PHE A 66 2.13 3.14 -4.64
CA PHE A 66 2.42 1.84 -5.21
C PHE A 66 3.94 1.68 -5.38
N VAL A 67 4.54 0.71 -4.70
CA VAL A 67 5.97 0.46 -4.78
C VAL A 67 6.20 -0.85 -5.52
N THR A 68 6.87 -0.79 -6.67
CA THR A 68 7.17 -2.00 -7.45
C THR A 68 8.57 -1.99 -8.05
N PRO A 69 9.37 -3.07 -7.87
CA PRO A 69 10.61 -3.25 -8.61
C PRO A 69 10.36 -3.84 -10.02
N TYR A 70 9.12 -4.22 -10.35
CA TYR A 70 8.81 -5.01 -11.54
C TYR A 70 8.19 -4.17 -12.64
N ILE A 71 8.94 -3.92 -13.71
CA ILE A 71 8.39 -3.41 -14.97
C ILE A 71 8.20 -4.63 -15.89
N ASN A 72 7.02 -5.24 -15.82
CA ASN A 72 6.68 -6.46 -16.56
C ASN A 72 5.27 -6.39 -17.17
N GLU A 73 4.89 -7.41 -17.94
CA GLU A 73 3.58 -7.47 -18.60
C GLU A 73 2.39 -7.39 -17.62
N TRP A 74 2.55 -7.92 -16.40
CA TRP A 74 1.53 -7.81 -15.36
C TRP A 74 1.29 -6.35 -15.01
N LEU A 75 2.36 -5.58 -14.82
CA LEU A 75 2.26 -4.15 -14.54
C LEU A 75 1.62 -3.41 -15.70
N ASP A 76 2.06 -3.71 -16.93
CA ASP A 76 1.54 -3.10 -18.15
C ASP A 76 0.03 -3.31 -18.29
N SER A 77 -0.45 -4.52 -18.02
CA SER A 77 -1.88 -4.85 -18.07
C SER A 77 -2.74 -4.15 -17.02
N ARG A 78 -2.11 -3.57 -15.97
CA ARG A 78 -2.78 -2.94 -14.82
C ARG A 78 -2.46 -1.46 -14.68
N LYS A 79 -1.78 -0.85 -15.66
CA LYS A 79 -1.39 0.57 -15.63
C LYS A 79 -2.56 1.50 -15.30
N GLU A 80 -3.72 1.29 -15.93
CA GLU A 80 -4.88 2.15 -15.68
C GLU A 80 -5.43 1.96 -14.26
N TYR A 81 -5.57 0.72 -13.82
CA TYR A 81 -5.96 0.42 -12.43
C TYR A 81 -5.04 1.11 -11.43
N ILE A 82 -3.71 1.04 -11.65
CA ILE A 82 -2.74 1.65 -10.74
C ILE A 82 -2.90 3.17 -10.73
N ARG A 83 -3.05 3.79 -11.91
CA ARG A 83 -3.28 5.23 -12.04
C ARG A 83 -4.54 5.71 -11.31
N GLU A 84 -5.61 4.91 -11.35
CA GLU A 84 -6.88 5.25 -10.70
C GLU A 84 -6.89 4.99 -9.19
N ASN A 85 -6.07 4.04 -8.71
CA ASN A 85 -6.15 3.54 -7.33
C ASN A 85 -5.00 4.00 -6.42
N TYR A 86 -3.95 4.60 -6.97
CA TYR A 86 -2.78 5.07 -6.22
C TYR A 86 -2.47 6.52 -6.58
N ASP A 87 -1.99 7.28 -5.59
CA ASP A 87 -1.61 8.68 -5.80
C ASP A 87 -0.24 8.81 -6.49
N GLU A 88 0.62 7.82 -6.29
CA GLU A 88 2.01 7.84 -6.74
C GLU A 88 2.49 6.41 -6.99
N THR A 89 3.48 6.27 -7.89
CA THR A 89 4.19 5.01 -8.12
C THR A 89 5.68 5.24 -7.95
N ILE A 90 6.33 4.42 -7.12
CA ILE A 90 7.76 4.42 -6.91
C ILE A 90 8.35 3.14 -7.52
N TYR A 91 9.35 3.35 -8.38
CA TYR A 91 10.23 2.30 -8.85
C TYR A 91 11.55 2.40 -8.06
N PRO A 92 11.80 1.49 -7.09
CA PRO A 92 13.04 1.52 -6.34
C PRO A 92 14.22 1.23 -7.28
N GLU A 93 15.40 1.74 -6.92
CA GLU A 93 16.63 1.40 -7.63
C GLU A 93 16.81 -0.13 -7.60
N LEU A 94 17.13 -0.72 -8.75
CA LEU A 94 17.43 -2.14 -8.82
C LEU A 94 18.70 -2.41 -8.00
N GLU A 95 18.63 -3.38 -7.08
CA GLU A 95 19.80 -3.79 -6.34
C GLU A 95 20.88 -4.26 -7.33
N ASN A 96 22.10 -3.72 -7.19
CA ASN A 96 23.28 -4.22 -7.91
C ASN A 96 23.73 -5.54 -7.27
N VAL A 97 22.88 -6.58 -7.31
CA VAL A 97 23.25 -7.94 -6.91
C VAL A 97 23.93 -8.65 -8.09
N PRO A 98 25.03 -9.39 -7.87
CA PRO A 98 25.64 -10.19 -8.93
C PRO A 98 24.65 -11.24 -9.44
N LEU A 99 24.59 -11.40 -10.77
CA LEU A 99 23.91 -12.50 -11.45
C LEU A 99 24.51 -13.86 -11.08
#